data_AF-A0AAV4F5L2-F1
#
_entry.id   AF-A0AAV4F5L2-F1
#
_cell.length_a   1.000
_cell.length_b   1.000
_cell.length_c   1.000
_cell.angle_alpha   90.00
_cell.angle_beta   90.00
_cell.angle_gamma   90.00
#
_symmetry.space_group_name_H-M   'P 1'
#
loop_
_entity.id
_entity.type
_entity.pdbx_description
1 polymer ?
#
loop_
_entity_poly.entity_id
_entity_poly.type
_entity_poly.pdbx_seq_one_letter_code
_entity_poly.pdbx_strand_id
1 'polypeptide(L)' 'MGYHFKAKYVKRSVNLIHLFHGGMNGLAVSGGEASEPLYTTTGVKQGCVLAPVPFNFFFTCILNHSVKDLEQKEYMYLK' A
#
# COMPACT_ATOMS: atom_id res chain seq x y z
N MET A 1 -8.06 -20.59 20.52
CA MET A 1 -8.47 -20.89 19.13
C MET A 1 -8.62 -19.63 18.24
N GLY A 2 -9.31 -18.58 18.67
CA GLY A 2 -9.62 -17.40 17.82
C GLY A 2 -8.42 -16.50 17.42
N TYR A 3 -7.44 -16.31 18.30
CA TYR A 3 -6.25 -15.50 18.00
C TYR A 3 -5.33 -16.14 16.94
N HIS A 4 -5.11 -17.46 17.01
CA HIS A 4 -4.37 -18.21 15.99
C HIS A 4 -5.07 -18.22 14.63
N PHE A 5 -6.42 -18.26 14.62
CA PHE A 5 -7.20 -18.12 13.41
C PHE A 5 -6.97 -16.75 12.78
N LYS A 6 -7.18 -15.64 13.51
CA LYS A 6 -6.93 -14.26 13.00
C LYS A 6 -5.51 -14.06 12.46
N ALA A 7 -4.48 -14.50 13.20
CA ALA A 7 -3.08 -14.37 12.78
C ALA A 7 -2.80 -15.11 11.45
N LYS A 8 -3.41 -16.28 11.25
CA LYS A 8 -3.28 -17.07 10.00
C LYS A 8 -3.85 -16.34 8.78
N TYR A 9 -4.97 -15.62 8.91
CA TYR A 9 -5.54 -14.86 7.79
C TYR A 9 -4.73 -13.61 7.46
N VAL A 10 -4.25 -12.88 8.47
CA VAL A 10 -3.40 -11.71 8.25
C VAL A 10 -2.14 -12.08 7.47
N LYS A 11 -1.46 -13.17 7.86
CA LYS A 11 -0.28 -13.66 7.15
C LYS A 11 -0.58 -14.02 5.69
N ARG A 12 -1.72 -14.65 5.42
CA ARG A 12 -2.13 -14.99 4.04
C ARG A 12 -2.39 -13.75 3.19
N SER A 13 -3.06 -12.74 3.74
CA SER A 13 -3.30 -11.48 3.03
C SER A 13 -2.00 -10.75 2.71
N VAL A 14 -1.06 -10.68 3.66
CA VAL A 14 0.27 -10.08 3.44
C VAL A 14 1.04 -10.83 2.35
N ASN A 15 1.04 -12.16 2.38
CA ASN A 15 1.68 -12.97 1.34
C ASN A 15 1.07 -12.72 -0.05
N LEU A 16 -0.26 -12.59 -0.13
CA LEU A 16 -0.93 -12.30 -1.39
C LEU A 16 -0.51 -10.93 -1.94
N ILE A 17 -0.46 -9.90 -1.09
CA ILE A 17 0.01 -8.56 -1.47
C ILE A 17 1.45 -8.63 -1.99
N HIS A 18 2.34 -9.38 -1.33
CA HIS A 18 3.72 -9.55 -1.80
C HIS A 18 3.82 -10.30 -3.13
N LEU A 19 3.01 -11.33 -3.36
CA LEU A 19 3.00 -12.04 -4.65
C LEU A 19 2.56 -11.13 -5.81
N PHE A 20 1.66 -10.19 -5.55
CA PHE A 20 1.13 -9.28 -6.56
C PHE A 20 1.94 -8.00 -6.75
N HIS A 21 2.86 -7.66 -5.84
CA HIS A 21 3.56 -6.37 -5.87
C HIS A 21 5.07 -6.45 -5.62
N GLY A 22 5.59 -7.55 -5.08
CA GLY A 22 7.02 -7.73 -4.82
C GLY A 22 7.80 -8.07 -6.08
N GLY A 23 8.91 -7.38 -6.32
CA GLY A 23 9.89 -7.73 -7.37
C GLY A 23 9.32 -7.76 -8.79
N MET A 24 8.24 -7.02 -9.04
CA MET A 24 7.56 -7.07 -10.33
C MET A 24 8.35 -6.37 -11.44
N ASN A 25 8.35 -6.99 -12.61
CA ASN A 25 8.69 -6.34 -13.88
C ASN A 25 7.40 -6.01 -14.64
N GLY A 26 7.16 -4.72 -14.89
CA GLY A 26 6.03 -4.23 -15.66
C GLY A 26 6.44 -3.87 -17.09
N LEU A 27 5.49 -3.89 -18.02
CA LEU A 27 5.63 -3.26 -19.33
C LEU A 27 4.61 -2.12 -19.39
N ALA A 28 5.02 -0.96 -19.89
CA ALA A 28 4.11 0.12 -20.24
C ALA A 28 3.68 -0.10 -21.70
N VAL A 29 2.38 -0.17 -21.95
CA VAL A 29 1.85 -0.32 -23.31
C VAL A 29 1.22 1.00 -23.74
N SER A 30 1.62 1.51 -24.90
CA SER A 30 1.09 2.73 -25.49
C SER A 30 0.89 2.54 -26.99
N GLY A 31 -0.32 2.80 -27.50
CA GLY A 31 -0.61 2.64 -28.93
C GLY A 31 -0.45 1.22 -29.47
N GLY A 32 -0.46 0.20 -28.62
CA GLY A 32 -0.23 -1.21 -29.00
C GLY A 32 1.22 -1.68 -28.87
N GLU A 33 2.17 -0.76 -28.72
CA GLU A 33 3.58 -1.07 -28.51
C GLU A 33 3.92 -1.15 -27.02
N ALA A 34 4.73 -2.16 -26.64
CA ALA A 34 5.19 -2.34 -25.27
C ALA A 34 6.58 -1.72 -25.06
N SER A 35 6.80 -1.14 -23.88
CA SER A 35 8.12 -0.68 -23.45
C SER A 35 9.06 -1.85 -23.14
N GLU A 36 10.33 -1.55 -22.91
CA GLU A 36 11.23 -2.45 -22.21
C GLU A 36 10.73 -2.78 -20.79
N PRO A 37 11.13 -3.93 -20.20
CA PRO A 37 10.78 -4.30 -18.84
C PRO A 37 11.19 -3.24 -17.80
N LEU A 38 10.21 -2.76 -17.06
CA LEU A 38 10.37 -1.80 -15.97
C LEU A 38 10.39 -2.54 -14.64
N TYR A 39 11.56 -2.62 -14.02
CA TYR A 39 11.67 -3.16 -12.66
C TYR A 39 11.02 -2.20 -11.66
N THR A 40 9.95 -2.67 -11.02
CA THR A 40 9.16 -1.86 -10.10
C THR A 40 9.71 -2.05 -8.69
N THR A 41 10.52 -1.10 -8.23
CA THR A 41 11.03 -1.06 -6.85
C THR A 41 10.05 -0.39 -5.88
N THR A 42 9.13 0.43 -6.40
CA THR A 42 8.16 1.20 -5.62
C THR A 42 6.79 1.27 -6.31
N GLY A 43 5.74 1.50 -5.52
CA GLY A 43 4.37 1.62 -6.04
C GLY A 43 3.73 0.27 -6.39
N VAL A 44 2.64 0.35 -7.15
CA VAL A 44 1.80 -0.79 -7.55
C VAL A 44 1.41 -0.64 -9.03
N LYS A 45 1.13 -1.75 -9.71
CA LYS A 45 0.74 -1.72 -11.13
C LYS A 45 -0.62 -1.02 -11.30
N GLN A 46 -0.71 -0.04 -12.19
CA GLN A 46 -1.98 0.58 -12.55
C GLN A 46 -2.94 -0.45 -13.16
N GLY A 47 -4.21 -0.39 -12.77
CA GLY A 47 -5.22 -1.39 -13.12
C GLY A 47 -5.17 -2.69 -12.30
N CYS A 48 -4.25 -2.81 -11.33
CA CYS A 48 -4.28 -3.93 -10.40
C CYS A 48 -5.49 -3.81 -9.45
N VAL A 49 -6.37 -4.80 -9.46
CA VAL A 49 -7.57 -4.85 -8.60
C VAL A 49 -7.21 -4.84 -7.11
N LEU A 50 -6.02 -5.34 -6.74
CA LEU A 50 -5.55 -5.37 -5.37
C LEU A 50 -4.89 -4.05 -4.92
N ALA A 51 -4.45 -3.18 -5.83
CA ALA A 51 -3.75 -1.93 -5.51
C ALA A 51 -4.49 -0.97 -4.54
N PRO A 52 -5.82 -0.83 -4.58
CA PRO A 52 -6.55 0.05 -3.66
C PRO A 52 -6.42 -0.36 -2.18
N VAL A 53 -6.20 -1.65 -1.88
CA VAL A 53 -6.11 -2.15 -0.50
C VAL A 53 -4.86 -1.63 0.23
N PRO A 54 -3.62 -1.83 -0.26
CA PRO A 54 -2.44 -1.26 0.37
C PRO A 54 -2.41 0.27 0.27
N PHE A 55 -2.96 0.87 -0.80
CA PHE A 55 -3.08 2.33 -0.90
C PHE A 55 -3.92 2.90 0.25
N ASN A 56 -5.13 2.39 0.48
CA ASN A 56 -5.99 2.88 1.55
C ASN A 56 -5.37 2.67 2.94
N PHE A 57 -4.67 1.54 3.15
CA PHE A 57 -3.96 1.29 4.40
C PHE A 57 -2.85 2.31 4.64
N PHE A 58 -1.98 2.51 3.63
CA PHE A 58 -0.90 3.48 3.69
C PHE A 58 -1.42 4.91 3.88
N PHE A 59 -2.46 5.29 3.13
CA PHE A 59 -3.11 6.59 3.25
C PHE A 59 -3.72 6.82 4.62
N THR A 60 -4.36 5.81 5.21
CA THR A 60 -4.90 5.88 6.58
C THR A 60 -3.77 6.10 7.60
N CYS A 61 -2.61 5.45 7.43
CA CYS A 61 -1.45 5.69 8.30
C CYS A 61 -0.94 7.13 8.18
N ILE A 62 -0.85 7.67 6.96
CA ILE A 62 -0.47 9.06 6.73
C ILE A 62 -1.47 10.00 7.42
N LEU A 63 -2.77 9.82 7.17
CA LEU A 63 -3.81 10.66 7.77
C LEU A 63 -3.76 10.62 9.29
N ASN A 64 -3.64 9.43 9.88
CA ASN A 64 -3.56 9.28 11.33
C ASN A 64 -2.30 9.95 11.91
N HIS A 65 -1.17 9.89 11.20
CA HIS A 65 0.03 10.61 11.61
C HIS A 65 -0.17 12.12 11.53
N SER A 66 -0.66 12.62 10.39
CA SER A 66 -0.87 14.05 10.17
C SER A 66 -1.89 14.65 11.14
N VAL A 67 -2.98 13.94 11.45
CA VAL A 67 -3.99 14.41 12.42
C VAL A 67 -3.43 14.49 13.84
N LYS A 68 -2.63 13.50 14.28
CA LYS A 68 -1.95 13.58 15.58
C LYS A 68 -1.03 14.78 15.70
N ASP A 69 -0.31 15.10 14.63
CA ASP A 69 0.56 16.28 14.58
C ASP A 69 -0.24 17.59 14.65
N LEU A 70 -1.46 17.62 14.11
CA LEU A 70 -2.36 18.78 14.19
C LEU A 70 -2.93 18.97 15.60
N GLU A 71 -3.38 17.90 16.24
CA GLU A 71 -3.87 17.95 17.62
C GLU A 71 -2.75 18.42 18.58
N GLN A 72 -1.53 17.87 18.45
CA GLN A 72 -0.39 18.31 19.26
C GLN A 72 -0.03 19.78 19.03
N LYS A 73 -0.14 20.28 17.79
CA LYS A 73 0.10 21.68 17.46
C LYS A 73 -0.96 22.59 18.08
N GLU A 74 -2.24 22.24 18.04
CA GLU A 74 -3.30 23.00 18.73
C GLU A 74 -3.02 23.15 20.24
N TYR A 75 -2.59 22.09 20.93
CA TYR A 75 -2.19 22.18 22.35
C TYR A 75 -0.96 23.06 22.59
N MET A 76 -0.08 23.22 21.59
CA MET A 76 1.11 24.07 21.68
C MET A 76 0.79 25.56 21.49
N TYR A 77 -0.25 25.89 20.72
CA TYR A 77 -0.68 27.28 20.49
C TYR A 77 -1.65 27.82 21.56
N LEU A 78 -2.17 26.95 22.44
CA LEU A 78 -3.07 27.32 23.55
C LEU A 78 -2.35 27.50 24.90
N LYS A 79 -1.04 27.79 24.91
CA LYS A 79 -0.26 28.11 26.12
C LYS A 79 0.24 29.54 26.12
#